data_AF-M0ABC9-F1
#
_entry.id   AF-M0ABC9-F1
#
_cell.length_a   1.000
_cell.length_b   1.000
_cell.length_c   1.000
_cell.angle_alpha   90.00
_cell.angle_beta   90.00
_cell.angle_gamma   90.00
#
_symmetry.space_group_name_H-M   'P 1'
#
loop_
_entity.id
_entity.type
_entity.pdbx_description
1 polymer ?
#
loop_
_entity_poly.entity_id
_entity_poly.type
_entity_poly.pdbx_seq_one_letter_code
_entity_poly.pdbx_strand_id
1 'polypeptide(L)'
;MTAVNAALLTATVALGVTLVSVVGVSLSVFVGGAVATAASSVLLASLLLVVFFPMYYLFPPAGVSAREVLPGALFAALVWTVLSLGFRIYVSTTESVALFGIAGAVLLVLTWVYFGGLCLLLGAALNAVLAGRVDPDDGWEPMRDIAPTEIS
;
A
#
# COMPACT_ATOMS: atom_id res chain seq x y z
N MET A 1 -16.70 14.23 2.67
CA MET A 1 -15.44 14.14 3.44
C MET A 1 -14.83 15.52 3.55
N THR A 2 -14.59 16.04 4.75
CA THR A 2 -14.06 17.40 4.95
C THR A 2 -12.57 17.45 4.61
N ALA A 3 -12.10 18.54 3.99
CA ALA A 3 -10.70 18.76 3.62
C ALA A 3 -9.72 18.59 4.80
N VAL A 4 -10.22 18.76 6.03
CA VAL A 4 -9.51 18.52 7.29
C VAL A 4 -9.13 17.06 7.47
N ASN A 5 -10.01 16.10 7.15
CA ASN A 5 -9.70 14.66 7.27
C ASN A 5 -8.65 14.23 6.25
N ALA A 6 -8.70 14.80 5.04
CA ALA A 6 -7.70 14.59 4.00
C ALA A 6 -6.34 15.17 4.42
N ALA A 7 -6.30 16.40 4.93
CA ALA A 7 -5.07 17.03 5.41
C ALA A 7 -4.44 16.30 6.60
N LEU A 8 -5.25 15.83 7.56
CA LEU A 8 -4.80 15.03 8.70
C LEU A 8 -4.24 13.67 8.23
N LEU A 9 -4.89 13.02 7.26
CA LEU A 9 -4.36 11.81 6.64
C LEU A 9 -2.99 12.06 6.00
N THR A 10 -2.89 13.08 5.14
CA THR A 10 -1.65 13.38 4.42
C THR A 10 -0.53 13.76 5.39
N ALA A 11 -0.82 14.52 6.44
CA ALA A 11 0.15 14.89 7.46
C ALA A 11 0.62 13.67 8.28
N THR A 12 -0.28 12.78 8.67
CA THR A 12 0.06 11.55 9.42
C THR A 12 0.92 10.61 8.58
N VAL A 13 0.57 10.44 7.31
CA VAL A 13 1.34 9.63 6.36
C VAL A 13 2.71 10.24 6.08
N ALA A 14 2.79 11.56 5.85
CA ALA A 14 4.04 12.24 5.58
C ALA A 14 5.00 12.21 6.78
N LEU A 15 4.49 12.43 8.00
CA LEU A 15 5.25 12.32 9.25
C LEU A 15 5.70 10.88 9.51
N GLY A 16 4.84 9.89 9.27
CA GLY A 16 5.20 8.48 9.39
C GLY A 16 6.35 8.11 8.45
N VAL A 17 6.29 8.52 7.18
CA VAL A 17 7.32 8.22 6.17
C VAL A 17 8.65 8.90 6.50
N THR A 18 8.65 10.17 6.94
CA THR A 18 9.89 10.87 7.30
C THR A 18 10.54 10.33 8.58
N LEU A 19 9.74 9.94 9.59
CA LEU A 19 10.26 9.38 10.84
C LEU A 19 10.88 7.97 10.64
N VAL A 20 10.29 7.16 9.75
CA VAL A 20 10.79 5.81 9.38
C VAL A 20 12.18 5.86 8.74
N SER A 21 12.40 6.80 7.82
CA SER A 21 13.68 6.92 7.10
C SER A 21 14.83 7.28 8.05
N VAL A 22 14.56 8.05 9.11
CA VAL A 22 15.57 8.42 10.09
C VAL A 22 15.85 7.26 11.06
N VAL A 23 14.82 6.59 11.58
CA VAL A 23 15.02 5.57 12.62
C VAL A 23 15.50 4.22 12.05
N GLY A 24 14.97 3.80 10.89
CA GLY A 24 15.29 2.49 10.28
C GLY A 24 16.68 2.43 9.63
N VAL A 25 17.16 3.55 9.07
CA VAL A 25 18.52 3.65 8.54
C VAL A 25 19.53 3.83 9.67
N SER A 26 19.19 4.57 10.73
CA SER A 26 20.10 4.81 11.86
C SER A 26 20.30 3.59 12.76
N LEU A 27 19.35 2.67 12.95
CA LEU A 27 19.60 1.49 13.80
C LEU A 27 20.41 0.40 13.08
N SER A 28 20.18 0.22 11.77
CA SER A 28 20.83 -0.81 10.95
C SER A 28 22.33 -0.58 10.72
N VAL A 29 22.80 0.66 10.85
CA VAL A 29 24.21 1.03 10.64
C VAL A 29 25.04 0.92 11.94
N PHE A 30 24.40 1.06 13.11
CA PHE A 30 25.10 1.13 14.40
C PHE A 30 25.07 -0.17 15.22
N VAL A 31 24.09 -1.06 15.02
CA VAL A 31 23.95 -2.31 15.79
C VAL A 31 23.72 -3.46 14.81
N GLY A 32 24.79 -4.02 14.25
CA GLY A 32 24.70 -5.19 13.39
C GLY A 32 24.06 -6.38 14.13
N GLY A 33 23.25 -7.19 13.44
CA GLY A 33 22.71 -8.44 13.95
C GLY A 33 21.25 -8.72 13.58
N ALA A 34 20.85 -9.99 13.70
CA ALA A 34 19.49 -10.45 13.37
C ALA A 34 18.38 -9.71 14.15
N VAL A 35 18.68 -9.31 15.40
CA VAL A 35 17.75 -8.59 16.29
C VAL A 35 17.43 -7.19 15.77
N ALA A 36 18.43 -6.44 15.28
CA ALA A 36 18.21 -5.10 14.74
C ALA A 36 17.42 -5.13 13.44
N THR A 37 17.66 -6.13 12.58
CA THR A 37 16.88 -6.35 11.36
C THR A 37 15.43 -6.72 11.68
N ALA A 38 15.22 -7.60 12.65
CA ALA A 38 13.88 -7.99 13.10
C ALA A 38 13.13 -6.79 13.70
N ALA A 39 13.76 -6.03 14.59
CA ALA A 39 13.18 -4.82 15.19
C ALA A 39 12.80 -3.78 14.14
N SER A 40 13.69 -3.53 13.17
CA SER A 40 13.42 -2.60 12.06
C SER A 40 12.26 -3.06 11.19
N SER A 41 12.14 -4.36 10.93
CA SER A 41 11.06 -4.94 10.13
C SER A 41 9.71 -4.84 10.84
N VAL A 42 9.68 -5.13 12.15
CA VAL A 42 8.47 -5.00 12.98
C VAL A 42 8.02 -3.55 13.06
N LEU A 43 8.96 -2.62 13.23
CA LEU A 43 8.69 -1.19 13.25
C LEU A 43 8.10 -0.73 11.90
N LEU A 44 8.70 -1.14 10.78
CA LEU A 44 8.21 -0.83 9.44
C LEU A 44 6.79 -1.36 9.22
N ALA A 45 6.53 -2.63 9.55
CA ALA A 45 5.22 -3.24 9.41
C ALA A 45 4.16 -2.51 10.25
N SER A 46 4.50 -2.12 11.48
CA SER A 46 3.61 -1.37 12.36
C SER A 46 3.28 0.01 11.80
N LEU A 47 4.24 0.69 11.19
CA LEU A 47 4.06 2.01 10.60
C LEU A 47 3.26 1.95 9.30
N LEU A 48 3.53 0.96 8.44
CA LEU A 48 2.74 0.69 7.25
C LEU A 48 1.30 0.34 7.61
N LEU A 49 1.06 -0.39 8.70
CA LEU A 49 -0.30 -0.65 9.18
C LEU A 49 -1.03 0.66 9.55
N VAL A 50 -0.37 1.57 10.27
CA VAL A 50 -0.94 2.89 10.61
C VAL A 50 -1.24 3.72 9.35
N VAL A 51 -0.44 3.57 8.28
CA VAL A 51 -0.64 4.26 7.00
C VAL A 51 -1.76 3.62 6.17
N PHE A 52 -1.78 2.30 6.04
CA PHE A 52 -2.72 1.58 5.16
C PHE A 52 -4.11 1.44 5.76
N PHE A 53 -4.22 1.33 7.09
CA PHE A 53 -5.51 1.22 7.76
C PHE A 53 -6.49 2.34 7.39
N PRO A 54 -6.15 3.64 7.50
CA PRO A 54 -7.08 4.70 7.15
C PRO A 54 -7.33 4.79 5.64
N MET A 55 -6.37 4.39 4.78
CA MET A 55 -6.61 4.31 3.33
C MET A 55 -7.75 3.33 3.04
N TYR A 56 -7.71 2.15 3.64
CA TYR A 56 -8.74 1.13 3.44
C TYR A 56 -10.06 1.44 4.15
N TYR A 57 -10.04 2.26 5.20
CA TYR A 57 -11.25 2.65 5.92
C TYR A 57 -11.98 3.83 5.26
N LEU A 58 -11.26 4.76 4.66
CA LEU A 58 -11.82 6.02 4.15
C LEU A 58 -12.09 6.03 2.65
N PHE A 59 -11.40 5.20 1.87
CA PHE A 59 -11.54 5.19 0.40
C PHE A 59 -12.78 4.45 -0.12
N PRO A 60 -13.26 3.38 0.52
CA PRO A 60 -14.49 2.72 0.07
C PRO A 60 -15.70 3.67 0.10
N PRO A 61 -16.49 3.75 -0.99
CA PRO A 61 -17.73 4.54 -1.02
C PRO A 61 -18.82 3.95 -0.11
N ALA A 62 -18.85 2.62 0.01
CA ALA A 62 -19.71 1.91 0.95
C ALA A 62 -19.08 1.96 2.34
N GLY A 63 -19.87 2.29 3.37
CA GLY A 63 -19.39 2.33 4.75
C GLY A 63 -18.82 0.97 5.17
N VAL A 64 -17.53 0.92 5.46
CA VAL A 64 -16.83 -0.27 5.96
C VAL A 64 -16.54 -0.13 7.45
N SER A 65 -16.54 -1.23 8.19
CA SER A 65 -16.18 -1.23 9.61
C SER A 65 -14.67 -1.41 9.79
N ALA A 66 -14.13 -0.92 10.91
CA ALA A 66 -12.71 -1.07 11.25
C ALA A 66 -12.24 -2.55 11.27
N ARG A 67 -13.13 -3.47 11.65
CA ARG A 67 -12.85 -4.91 11.72
C ARG A 67 -12.76 -5.57 10.35
N GLU A 68 -13.48 -5.04 9.36
CA GLU A 68 -13.43 -5.53 7.97
C GLU A 68 -12.17 -5.09 7.26
N VAL A 69 -11.59 -3.96 7.68
CA VAL A 69 -10.44 -3.33 7.02
C VAL A 69 -9.10 -3.86 7.55
N LEU A 70 -9.06 -4.18 8.84
CA LEU A 70 -7.84 -4.56 9.56
C LEU A 70 -7.07 -5.75 8.93
N PRO A 71 -7.73 -6.85 8.48
CA PRO A 71 -7.03 -8.02 7.95
C PRO A 71 -6.18 -7.69 6.72
N GLY A 72 -6.77 -6.97 5.75
CA GLY A 72 -6.11 -6.54 4.53
C GLY A 72 -5.04 -5.50 4.79
N ALA A 73 -5.27 -4.55 5.70
CA ALA A 73 -4.26 -3.55 6.04
C ALA A 73 -3.02 -4.20 6.67
N LEU A 74 -3.22 -5.18 7.56
CA LEU A 74 -2.14 -5.97 8.15
C LEU A 74 -1.42 -6.82 7.09
N PHE A 75 -2.17 -7.50 6.23
CA PHE A 75 -1.61 -8.27 5.12
C PHE A 75 -0.74 -7.40 4.22
N ALA A 76 -1.25 -6.26 3.75
CA ALA A 76 -0.51 -5.34 2.89
C ALA A 76 0.75 -4.82 3.58
N ALA A 77 0.68 -4.46 4.86
CA ALA A 77 1.83 -3.99 5.64
C ALA A 77 2.93 -5.06 5.77
N LEU A 78 2.56 -6.31 6.02
CA LEU A 78 3.50 -7.43 6.15
C LEU A 78 4.15 -7.78 4.81
N VAL A 79 3.34 -7.94 3.76
CA VAL A 79 3.86 -8.27 2.42
C VAL A 79 4.74 -7.15 1.89
N TRP A 80 4.37 -5.89 2.10
CA TRP A 80 5.21 -4.75 1.74
C TRP A 80 6.54 -4.74 2.51
N THR A 81 6.52 -5.08 3.81
CA THR A 81 7.74 -5.19 4.61
C THR A 81 8.67 -6.26 4.03
N VAL A 82 8.15 -7.44 3.70
CA VAL A 82 8.90 -8.53 3.06
C VAL A 82 9.45 -8.09 1.69
N LEU A 83 8.62 -7.44 0.87
CA LEU A 83 9.03 -6.86 -0.41
C LEU A 83 10.19 -5.86 -0.22
N SER A 84 10.12 -5.01 0.81
CA SER A 84 11.16 -4.03 1.12
C SER A 84 12.49 -4.68 1.48
N LEU A 85 12.45 -5.78 2.25
CA LEU A 85 13.64 -6.59 2.55
C LEU A 85 14.22 -7.22 1.27
N GLY A 86 13.37 -7.83 0.43
CA GLY A 86 13.79 -8.43 -0.84
C GLY A 86 14.40 -7.42 -1.81
N PHE A 87 13.81 -6.22 -1.89
CA PHE A 87 14.30 -5.15 -2.75
C PHE A 87 15.65 -4.60 -2.29
N ARG A 88 15.89 -4.51 -0.97
CA ARG A 88 17.22 -4.16 -0.44
C ARG A 88 18.29 -5.14 -0.95
N ILE A 89 18.00 -6.43 -0.97
CA ILE A 89 18.89 -7.48 -1.50
C ILE A 89 19.05 -7.33 -3.02
N TYR A 90 17.97 -7.07 -3.75
CA TYR A 90 18.01 -6.86 -5.19
C TYR A 90 18.95 -5.70 -5.57
N VAL A 91 18.77 -4.54 -4.92
CA VAL A 91 19.58 -3.34 -5.16
C VAL A 91 21.03 -3.54 -4.73
N SER A 92 21.30 -4.27 -3.64
CA SER A 92 22.68 -4.52 -3.20
C SER A 92 23.45 -5.47 -4.13
N THR A 93 22.76 -6.28 -4.93
CA THR A 93 23.37 -7.31 -5.78
C THR A 93 23.46 -6.87 -7.24
N THR A 94 22.69 -5.86 -7.63
CA THR A 94 22.44 -5.54 -9.04
C THR A 94 23.08 -4.21 -9.45
N GLU A 95 23.98 -4.23 -10.43
CA GLU A 95 24.57 -3.02 -11.03
C GLU A 95 23.67 -2.36 -12.09
N SER A 96 22.44 -2.86 -12.33
CA SER A 96 21.57 -2.41 -13.42
C SER A 96 21.33 -0.89 -13.49
N VAL A 97 21.31 -0.18 -12.36
CA VAL A 97 21.22 1.30 -12.38
C VAL A 97 22.47 1.94 -12.98
N ALA A 98 23.66 1.39 -12.72
CA ALA A 98 24.90 1.85 -13.30
C ALA A 98 25.02 1.49 -14.79
N LEU A 99 24.49 0.34 -15.19
CA LEU A 99 24.56 -0.15 -16.59
C LEU A 99 23.58 0.58 -17.52
N PHE A 100 22.40 0.94 -17.05
CA PHE A 100 21.32 1.56 -17.86
C PHE A 100 21.04 3.03 -17.50
N GLY A 101 21.80 3.62 -16.57
CA GLY A 101 21.67 5.01 -16.15
C GLY A 101 20.25 5.38 -15.69
N ILE A 102 19.71 6.48 -16.23
CA ILE A 102 18.37 6.97 -15.89
C ILE A 102 17.28 5.93 -16.19
N ALA A 103 17.41 5.16 -17.29
CA ALA A 103 16.43 4.13 -17.61
C ALA A 103 16.40 3.02 -16.55
N GLY A 104 17.58 2.61 -16.05
CA GLY A 104 17.68 1.67 -14.93
C GLY A 104 17.04 2.23 -13.65
N ALA A 105 17.26 3.51 -13.34
CA ALA A 105 16.63 4.16 -12.19
C ALA A 105 15.11 4.24 -12.31
N VAL A 106 14.58 4.60 -13.49
CA VAL A 106 13.13 4.63 -13.75
C VAL A 106 12.52 3.25 -13.61
N LEU A 107 13.12 2.23 -14.23
CA LEU A 107 12.64 0.85 -14.13
C LEU A 107 12.64 0.36 -12.68
N LEU A 108 13.68 0.68 -11.91
CA LEU A 108 13.76 0.35 -10.49
C LEU A 108 12.60 0.95 -9.69
N VAL A 109 12.31 2.23 -9.90
CA VAL A 109 11.18 2.93 -9.25
C VAL A 109 9.85 2.32 -9.70
N LEU A 110 9.67 2.05 -11.00
CA LEU A 110 8.46 1.44 -11.54
C LEU A 110 8.20 0.06 -10.94
N THR A 111 9.23 -0.78 -10.85
CA THR A 111 9.14 -2.10 -10.21
C THR A 111 8.72 -1.96 -8.74
N TRP A 112 9.32 -1.02 -8.01
CA TRP A 112 8.97 -0.76 -6.62
C TRP A 112 7.50 -0.38 -6.46
N VAL A 113 7.02 0.63 -7.19
CA VAL A 113 5.62 1.07 -7.10
C VAL A 113 4.64 0.03 -7.64
N TYR A 114 5.04 -0.78 -8.63
CA TYR A 114 4.23 -1.87 -9.15
C TYR A 114 3.95 -2.93 -8.09
N PHE A 115 5.00 -3.46 -7.45
CA PHE A 115 4.83 -4.46 -6.40
C PHE A 115 4.17 -3.86 -5.16
N GLY A 116 4.48 -2.61 -4.84
CA GLY A 116 3.80 -1.88 -3.77
C GLY A 116 2.29 -1.77 -4.02
N GLY A 117 1.90 -1.37 -5.24
CA GLY A 117 0.51 -1.35 -5.67
C GLY A 117 -0.14 -2.72 -5.60
N LEU A 118 0.56 -3.79 -5.99
CA LEU A 118 0.07 -5.16 -5.89
C LEU A 118 -0.20 -5.57 -4.44
N CYS A 119 0.67 -5.20 -3.48
CA CYS A 119 0.43 -5.44 -2.05
C CYS A 119 -0.87 -4.79 -1.59
N LEU A 120 -1.11 -3.54 -1.99
CA LEU A 120 -2.31 -2.80 -1.65
C LEU A 120 -3.56 -3.37 -2.32
N LEU A 121 -3.48 -3.78 -3.58
CA LEU A 121 -4.60 -4.38 -4.29
C LEU A 121 -4.99 -5.73 -3.69
N LEU A 122 -4.01 -6.56 -3.37
CA LEU A 122 -4.25 -7.86 -2.74
C LEU A 122 -4.85 -7.70 -1.33
N GLY A 123 -4.38 -6.74 -0.53
CA GLY A 123 -4.98 -6.44 0.78
C GLY A 123 -6.42 -5.93 0.66
N ALA A 124 -6.72 -5.10 -0.34
CA ALA A 124 -8.08 -4.64 -0.61
C ALA A 124 -9.00 -5.78 -1.05
N ALA A 125 -8.52 -6.64 -1.96
CA ALA A 125 -9.23 -7.84 -2.39
C ALA A 125 -9.49 -8.80 -1.21
N LEU A 126 -8.50 -8.99 -0.33
CA LEU A 126 -8.65 -9.79 0.88
C LEU A 126 -9.78 -9.25 1.77
N ASN A 127 -9.83 -7.94 1.98
CA ASN A 127 -10.93 -7.31 2.73
C ASN A 127 -12.29 -7.50 2.07
N ALA A 128 -12.38 -7.34 0.74
CA ALA A 128 -13.63 -7.54 0.01
C ALA A 128 -14.15 -8.98 0.15
N VAL A 129 -13.27 -9.96 0.00
CA VAL A 129 -13.60 -11.39 0.15
C VAL A 129 -14.04 -11.71 1.58
N LEU A 130 -13.29 -11.25 2.59
CA LEU A 130 -13.62 -11.52 4.00
C LEU A 130 -14.90 -10.81 4.47
N ALA A 131 -15.20 -9.64 3.90
CA ALA A 131 -16.43 -8.90 4.19
C ALA A 131 -17.63 -9.39 3.37
N GLY A 132 -17.46 -10.37 2.47
CA GLY A 132 -18.52 -10.86 1.59
C GLY A 132 -19.04 -9.78 0.62
N ARG A 133 -18.20 -8.80 0.27
CA ARG A 133 -18.53 -7.71 -0.68
C ARG A 133 -18.08 -8.01 -2.10
N VAL A 134 -17.95 -9.29 -2.42
CA VAL A 134 -17.72 -9.77 -3.79
C VAL A 134 -19.09 -10.24 -4.27
N ASP A 135 -19.88 -9.30 -4.78
CA ASP A 135 -21.12 -9.66 -5.47
C ASP A 135 -20.73 -10.27 -6.82
N PRO A 136 -21.29 -11.42 -7.24
CA PRO A 136 -21.12 -11.93 -8.60
C PRO A 136 -22.05 -11.24 -9.61
N ASP A 137 -23.09 -10.57 -9.13
CA ASP A 137 -24.23 -10.07 -9.92
C ASP A 137 -24.19 -8.54 -10.14
N ASP A 138 -23.13 -7.84 -9.71
CA ASP A 138 -22.78 -6.48 -10.15
C ASP A 138 -22.24 -6.45 -11.61
N GLY A 139 -22.62 -7.49 -12.37
CA GLY A 139 -22.41 -7.61 -13.80
C GLY A 139 -23.19 -6.54 -14.56
N TRP A 140 -22.44 -5.80 -15.39
CA TRP A 140 -22.90 -5.05 -16.56
C TRP A 140 -24.39 -4.66 -16.52
N GLU A 141 -24.72 -3.50 -15.93
CA GLU A 141 -25.98 -2.84 -16.28
C GLU A 141 -25.90 -2.45 -17.76
N PRO A 142 -26.68 -3.08 -18.66
CA PRO A 142 -26.71 -2.67 -20.06
C PRO A 142 -27.13 -1.20 -20.08
N MET A 143 -26.39 -0.37 -20.82
CA MET A 143 -26.72 1.04 -21.00
C MET A 143 -28.20 1.12 -21.34
N ARG A 144 -29.03 1.62 -20.41
CA ARG A 144 -30.48 1.65 -20.58
C ARG A 144 -30.76 2.21 -21.95
N ASP A 145 -31.43 1.41 -22.79
CA ASP A 145 -31.94 1.88 -24.07
C ASP A 145 -32.72 3.16 -23.78
N ILE A 146 -32.21 4.28 -24.26
CA ILE A 146 -32.89 5.56 -24.19
C ILE A 146 -34.08 5.39 -25.13
N ALA A 147 -35.25 5.07 -24.57
CA ALA A 147 -36.46 4.88 -25.35
C ALA A 147 -36.70 6.18 -26.16
N PRO A 148 -36.90 6.09 -27.50
CA PRO A 148 -37.09 7.27 -28.36
C PRO A 148 -38.29 8.17 -28.02
N THR A 149 -39.07 7.85 -26.98
CA THR A 149 -40.33 8.51 -26.63
C THR A 149 -40.16 9.78 -25.80
N GLU A 150 -38.95 10.15 -25.38
CA GLU A 150 -38.70 11.42 -24.64
C GLU A 150 -38.20 12.57 -25.52
N ILE A 151 -38.18 12.40 -26.84
CA ILE A 151 -37.69 13.41 -27.81
C ILE A 151 -38.83 14.05 -28.62
N SER A 152 -40.08 14.02 -28.13
CA SER A 152 -41.25 14.63 -28.79
C SER A 152 -41.95 15.65 -27.92
#